data_AF-A0A2W6BJC3-F1
#
_entry.id   AF-A0A2W6BJC3-F1
#
_cell.length_a   1.000
_cell.length_b   1.000
_cell.length_c   1.000
_cell.angle_alpha   90.00
_cell.angle_beta   90.00
_cell.angle_gamma   90.00
#
_symmetry.space_group_name_H-M   'P 1'
#
loop_
_entity.id
_entity.type
_entity.pdbx_description
1 polymer ?
#
loop_
_entity_poly.entity_id
_entity_poly.type
_entity_poly.pdbx_seq_one_letter_code
_entity_poly.pdbx_strand_id
1 'polypeptide(L)'
;MTAEELAGIIKISASQLSRYRSRKSDVPEEVIRRIVKATKPSLTAKQVMEAVEQVKERYPHGHGRPGHIANLNRRSVPRGKRLSQSLAYRTQGHRIGVIRRALGLSQKECAELLGCGAAMLSGYELGRVGPPPEVSALIETLAPEAIRRLGQDEFDAQLAVVPPVRQLTPSQSRVLPAGHMGNWIKAALKRGGRTATSVAGKLGIAPSTFSRYQSGEIAPPTKIVPNLIEALGLPDDPEKVTTQYSEGYAAPRSSNAPSGTGKRKSRRK
;
A
#
# COMPACT_ATOMS: atom_id res chain seq x y z
N MET A 1 -30.75 0.02 18.04
CA MET A 1 -31.66 1.04 17.51
C MET A 1 -32.23 0.59 16.18
N THR A 2 -33.44 0.04 16.18
CA THR A 2 -34.17 -0.37 14.97
C THR A 2 -34.58 0.86 14.14
N ALA A 3 -34.98 0.66 12.88
CA ALA A 3 -35.45 1.76 12.03
C ALA A 3 -36.73 2.42 12.59
N GLU A 4 -37.57 1.64 13.27
CA GLU A 4 -38.79 2.09 13.95
C GLU A 4 -38.47 2.90 15.21
N GLU A 5 -37.51 2.45 16.02
CA GLU A 5 -37.02 3.19 17.19
C GLU A 5 -36.41 4.53 16.78
N LEU A 6 -35.56 4.55 15.75
CA LEU A 6 -34.98 5.80 15.24
C LEU A 6 -36.08 6.73 14.72
N ALA A 7 -37.02 6.22 13.92
CA ALA A 7 -38.15 6.97 13.36
C ALA A 7 -39.01 7.62 14.46
N GLY A 8 -39.28 6.88 15.54
CA GLY A 8 -39.97 7.39 16.73
C GLY A 8 -39.22 8.54 17.39
N ILE A 9 -37.89 8.43 17.55
CA ILE A 9 -37.08 9.48 18.19
C ILE A 9 -37.06 10.77 17.37
N ILE A 10 -36.97 10.67 16.05
CA ILE A 10 -36.90 11.84 15.15
C ILE A 10 -38.28 12.39 14.75
N LYS A 11 -39.36 11.74 15.21
CA LYS A 11 -40.76 12.07 14.92
C LYS A 11 -41.07 12.11 13.41
N ILE A 12 -40.60 11.12 12.64
CA ILE A 12 -41.03 10.90 11.25
C ILE A 12 -41.50 9.45 11.06
N SER A 13 -42.31 9.19 10.03
CA SER A 13 -42.78 7.83 9.74
C SER A 13 -41.62 6.92 9.26
N ALA A 14 -41.71 5.62 9.55
CA ALA A 14 -40.74 4.63 9.07
C ALA A 14 -40.63 4.63 7.53
N SER A 15 -41.74 4.86 6.82
CA SER A 15 -41.79 4.98 5.37
C SER A 15 -41.01 6.20 4.85
N GLN A 16 -41.08 7.35 5.53
CA GLN A 16 -40.29 8.54 5.17
C GLN A 16 -38.80 8.31 5.44
N LEU A 17 -38.43 7.68 6.55
CA LEU A 17 -37.05 7.32 6.85
C LEU A 17 -36.47 6.36 5.78
N SER A 18 -37.29 5.42 5.29
CA SER A 18 -36.92 4.53 4.20
C SER A 18 -36.69 5.27 2.87
N ARG A 19 -37.51 6.29 2.56
CA ARG A 19 -37.32 7.12 1.35
C ARG A 19 -36.01 7.88 1.38
N TYR A 20 -35.66 8.47 2.54
CA TYR A 20 -34.38 9.16 2.74
C TYR A 20 -33.17 8.22 2.59
N ARG A 21 -33.24 6.99 3.12
CA ARG A 21 -32.19 5.98 2.91
C ARG A 21 -31.98 5.60 1.45
N SER A 22 -33.07 5.51 0.68
CA SER A 22 -33.03 5.17 -0.74
C SER A 22 -32.58 6.31 -1.66
N ARG A 23 -32.17 7.48 -1.12
CA ARG A 23 -31.82 8.71 -1.86
C ARG A 23 -32.92 9.21 -2.81
N LYS A 24 -34.18 8.82 -2.58
CA LYS A 24 -35.32 9.23 -3.42
C LYS A 24 -35.84 10.64 -3.09
N SER A 25 -35.33 11.26 -2.04
CA SER A 25 -35.72 12.61 -1.61
C SER A 25 -34.59 13.24 -0.82
N ASP A 26 -34.42 14.55 -0.96
CA ASP A 26 -33.53 15.33 -0.11
C ASP A 26 -34.01 15.30 1.34
N VAL A 27 -33.08 15.15 2.28
CA VAL A 27 -33.39 15.06 3.71
C VAL A 27 -33.49 16.49 4.25
N PRO A 28 -34.64 16.91 4.80
CA PRO A 28 -34.76 18.24 5.39
C PRO A 28 -33.74 18.44 6.53
N GLU A 29 -33.14 19.62 6.61
CA GLU A 29 -32.05 19.91 7.55
C GLU A 29 -32.44 19.67 9.01
N GLU A 30 -33.71 19.91 9.36
CA GLU A 30 -34.28 19.66 10.68
C GLU A 30 -34.28 18.16 11.05
N VAL A 31 -34.46 17.26 10.08
CA VAL A 31 -34.40 15.80 10.30
C VAL A 31 -32.96 15.38 10.54
N ILE A 32 -31.99 15.96 9.83
CA ILE A 32 -30.56 15.70 10.04
C ILE A 32 -30.15 16.12 11.46
N ARG A 33 -30.58 17.31 11.93
CA ARG A 33 -30.31 17.80 13.29
C ARG A 33 -30.84 16.85 14.35
N ARG A 34 -32.06 16.31 14.17
CA ARG A 34 -32.66 15.35 15.09
C ARG A 34 -31.97 14.00 15.10
N ILE A 35 -31.56 13.48 13.93
CA ILE A 35 -30.76 12.25 13.82
C ILE A 35 -29.45 12.44 14.60
N VAL A 36 -28.72 13.52 14.33
CA VAL A 36 -27.43 13.81 15.00
C VAL A 36 -27.58 13.98 16.52
N LYS A 37 -28.68 14.58 16.98
CA LYS A 37 -29.01 14.74 18.41
C LYS A 37 -29.39 13.41 19.06
N ALA A 38 -30.12 12.56 18.34
CA ALA A 38 -30.56 11.24 18.80
C ALA A 38 -29.44 10.20 18.85
N THR A 39 -28.43 10.32 17.96
CA THR A 39 -27.36 9.32 17.82
C THR A 39 -26.09 9.63 18.63
N LYS A 40 -26.11 10.56 19.60
CA LYS A 40 -24.91 10.87 20.42
C LYS A 40 -25.12 10.63 21.92
N PRO A 41 -24.23 9.80 22.51
CA PRO A 41 -23.41 10.30 23.60
C PRO A 41 -21.94 9.90 23.40
N SER A 42 -21.22 10.64 22.55
CA SER A 42 -19.77 10.51 22.38
C SER A 42 -19.28 11.59 21.44
N LEU A 43 -18.26 12.36 21.85
CA LEU A 43 -17.53 13.40 21.11
C LEU A 43 -18.23 13.94 19.86
N THR A 44 -18.73 15.17 19.96
CA THR A 44 -19.33 15.82 18.81
C THR A 44 -18.31 15.89 17.66
N ALA A 45 -18.74 15.67 16.42
CA ALA A 45 -17.89 15.86 15.24
C ALA A 45 -17.10 17.19 15.29
N LYS A 46 -17.68 18.23 15.92
CA LYS A 46 -17.01 19.49 16.22
C LYS A 46 -15.74 19.32 17.06
N GLN A 47 -15.77 18.55 18.16
CA GLN A 47 -14.61 18.31 19.03
C GLN A 47 -13.52 17.49 18.34
N VAL A 48 -13.89 16.52 17.50
CA VAL A 48 -12.91 15.76 16.69
C VAL A 48 -12.27 16.66 15.65
N MET A 49 -13.06 17.47 14.95
CA MET A 49 -12.56 18.42 13.96
C MET A 49 -11.71 19.52 14.61
N GLU A 50 -12.05 19.97 15.81
CA GLU A 50 -11.28 20.93 16.59
C GLU A 50 -9.92 20.38 17.01
N ALA A 51 -9.86 19.12 17.48
CA ALA A 51 -8.59 18.45 17.76
C ALA A 51 -7.73 18.26 16.49
N VAL A 52 -8.36 17.91 15.37
CA VAL A 52 -7.68 17.82 14.06
C VAL A 52 -7.11 19.17 13.64
N GLU A 53 -7.86 20.26 13.85
CA GLU A 53 -7.43 21.60 13.48
C GLU A 53 -6.27 22.09 14.36
N GLN A 54 -6.31 21.84 15.68
CA GLN A 54 -5.20 22.15 16.59
C GLN A 54 -3.90 21.43 16.19
N VAL A 55 -3.99 20.19 15.69
CA VAL A 55 -2.81 19.49 15.18
C VAL A 55 -2.32 20.11 13.87
N LYS A 56 -3.20 20.50 12.95
CA LYS A 56 -2.79 21.19 11.72
C LYS A 56 -2.11 22.53 11.99
N GLU A 57 -2.61 23.32 12.95
CA GLU A 57 -1.96 24.58 13.36
C GLU A 57 -0.56 24.37 13.90
N ARG A 58 -0.35 23.27 14.66
CA ARG A 58 0.96 22.90 15.19
C ARG A 58 1.94 22.42 14.11
N TYR A 59 1.44 22.02 12.93
CA TYR A 59 2.23 21.51 11.81
C TYR A 59 1.77 22.12 10.47
N PRO A 60 2.04 23.42 10.22
CA PRO A 60 1.43 24.20 9.12
C PRO A 60 1.92 23.80 7.72
N HIS A 61 3.00 23.02 7.61
CA HIS A 61 3.57 22.60 6.33
C HIS A 61 3.07 21.19 5.97
N GLY A 62 1.85 21.11 5.44
CA GLY A 62 1.34 19.89 4.81
C GLY A 62 2.31 19.44 3.71
N HIS A 63 3.05 18.36 3.95
CA HIS A 63 4.05 17.90 3.01
C HIS A 63 3.41 17.40 1.72
N GLY A 64 3.97 17.86 0.59
CA GLY A 64 3.65 17.36 -0.73
C GLY A 64 3.82 15.84 -0.83
N ARG A 65 2.95 15.22 -1.64
CA ARG A 65 2.94 13.80 -2.05
C ARG A 65 4.05 12.92 -1.41
N PRO A 66 3.75 12.21 -0.30
CA PRO A 66 4.75 11.52 0.54
C PRO A 66 5.54 10.38 -0.12
N GLY A 67 5.22 10.02 -1.37
CA GLY A 67 5.86 8.91 -2.09
C GLY A 67 7.36 9.08 -2.32
N HIS A 68 7.89 10.30 -2.30
CA HIS A 68 9.32 10.54 -2.60
C HIS A 68 10.25 10.42 -1.38
N ILE A 69 9.79 10.81 -0.19
CA ILE A 69 10.62 10.82 1.04
C ILE A 69 10.80 9.41 1.62
N ALA A 70 9.77 8.56 1.56
CA ALA A 70 9.82 7.21 2.13
C ALA A 70 10.84 6.27 1.44
N ASN A 71 11.20 6.55 0.18
CA ASN A 71 12.14 5.71 -0.58
C ASN A 71 13.61 6.08 -0.35
N LEU A 72 13.93 7.35 -0.04
CA LEU A 72 15.30 7.81 0.18
C LEU A 72 15.90 7.22 1.47
N ASN A 73 15.09 7.03 2.51
CA ASN A 73 15.56 6.49 3.79
C ASN A 73 15.83 4.97 3.80
N ARG A 74 15.35 4.19 2.82
CA ARG A 74 15.54 2.73 2.82
C ARG A 74 16.96 2.27 2.47
N ARG A 75 17.73 3.08 1.74
CA ARG A 75 19.06 2.68 1.23
C ARG A 75 20.21 2.94 2.21
N SER A 76 20.06 3.87 3.15
CA SER A 76 21.12 4.33 4.06
C SER A 76 21.15 3.66 5.45
N VAL A 77 20.11 2.93 5.85
CA VAL A 77 20.00 2.37 7.20
C VAL A 77 20.71 1.00 7.30
N PRO A 78 21.58 0.77 8.30
CA PRO A 78 22.21 -0.53 8.57
C PRO A 78 21.19 -1.66 8.76
N ARG A 79 21.51 -2.88 8.32
CA ARG A 79 20.59 -4.03 8.26
C ARG A 79 19.92 -4.36 9.60
N GLY A 80 20.64 -4.27 10.72
CA GLY A 80 20.10 -4.48 12.07
C GLY A 80 19.05 -3.43 12.49
N LYS A 81 19.23 -2.16 12.10
CA LYS A 81 18.26 -1.09 12.38
C LYS A 81 16.97 -1.21 11.54
N ARG A 82 17.02 -1.91 10.40
CA ARG A 82 15.82 -2.15 9.57
C ARG A 82 14.83 -3.11 10.24
N LEU A 83 15.32 -4.11 10.97
CA LEU A 83 14.47 -5.08 11.65
C LEU A 83 13.72 -4.44 12.82
N SER A 84 14.40 -3.66 13.67
CA SER A 84 13.75 -2.96 14.79
C SER A 84 12.75 -1.92 14.30
N GLN A 85 13.10 -1.14 13.27
CA GLN A 85 12.20 -0.18 12.65
C GLN A 85 10.96 -0.85 12.03
N SER A 86 11.11 -2.04 11.44
CA SER A 86 9.97 -2.80 10.90
C SER A 86 9.04 -3.33 11.98
N LEU A 87 9.55 -3.65 13.17
CA LEU A 87 8.71 -4.08 14.29
C LEU A 87 7.92 -2.90 14.84
N ALA A 88 8.59 -1.75 15.06
CA ALA A 88 7.93 -0.52 15.51
C ALA A 88 6.82 -0.06 14.55
N TYR A 89 7.05 -0.13 13.23
CA TYR A 89 6.02 0.22 12.26
C TYR A 89 4.85 -0.78 12.25
N ARG A 90 5.11 -2.05 12.55
CA ARG A 90 4.05 -3.05 12.65
C ARG A 90 3.22 -2.89 13.91
N THR A 91 3.83 -2.66 15.07
CA THR A 91 3.10 -2.43 16.31
C THR A 91 2.25 -1.17 16.21
N GLN A 92 2.82 -0.10 15.66
CA GLN A 92 2.09 1.15 15.43
C GLN A 92 0.99 0.99 14.37
N GLY A 93 1.27 0.31 13.26
CA GLY A 93 0.29 -0.01 12.23
C GLY A 93 -0.89 -0.83 12.75
N HIS A 94 -0.60 -1.85 13.56
CA HIS A 94 -1.62 -2.66 14.20
C HIS A 94 -2.51 -1.84 15.13
N ARG A 95 -1.90 -0.96 15.95
CA ARG A 95 -2.61 -0.03 16.83
C ARG A 95 -3.57 0.88 16.05
N ILE A 96 -3.13 1.42 14.92
CA ILE A 96 -4.01 2.20 14.00
C ILE A 96 -5.21 1.36 13.58
N GLY A 97 -4.98 0.11 13.17
CA GLY A 97 -6.04 -0.80 12.75
C GLY A 97 -7.03 -1.13 13.86
N VAL A 98 -6.57 -1.34 15.09
CA VAL A 98 -7.41 -1.58 16.28
C VAL A 98 -8.28 -0.35 16.57
N ILE A 99 -7.68 0.83 16.67
CA ILE A 99 -8.41 2.09 16.92
C ILE A 99 -9.46 2.33 15.84
N ARG A 100 -9.10 2.16 14.56
CA ARG A 100 -10.04 2.34 13.46
C ARG A 100 -11.25 1.39 13.56
N ARG A 101 -11.01 0.10 13.82
CA ARG A 101 -12.07 -0.91 13.95
C ARG A 101 -12.97 -0.64 15.16
N ALA A 102 -12.39 -0.27 16.30
CA ALA A 102 -13.12 0.12 17.50
C ALA A 102 -14.09 1.28 17.24
N LEU A 103 -13.67 2.23 16.40
CA LEU A 103 -14.49 3.38 16.02
C LEU A 103 -15.52 3.07 14.92
N GLY A 104 -15.51 1.87 14.34
CA GLY A 104 -16.41 1.48 13.25
C GLY A 104 -16.10 2.18 11.92
N LEU A 105 -14.87 2.67 11.76
CA LEU A 105 -14.46 3.43 10.57
C LEU A 105 -13.94 2.52 9.46
N SER A 106 -14.35 2.81 8.22
CA SER A 106 -13.68 2.27 7.04
C SER A 106 -12.27 2.83 6.89
N GLN A 107 -11.41 2.16 6.12
CA GLN A 107 -10.06 2.68 5.82
C GLN A 107 -10.13 4.04 5.10
N LYS A 108 -11.16 4.28 4.28
CA LYS A 108 -11.33 5.54 3.57
C LYS A 108 -11.64 6.68 4.55
N GLU A 109 -12.64 6.49 5.42
CA GLU A 109 -13.05 7.52 6.40
C GLU A 109 -11.93 7.83 7.40
N CYS A 110 -11.23 6.79 7.88
CA CYS A 110 -10.10 6.98 8.77
C CYS A 110 -8.94 7.71 8.08
N ALA A 111 -8.67 7.42 6.80
CA ALA A 111 -7.63 8.11 6.06
C ALA A 111 -7.96 9.59 5.83
N GLU A 112 -9.24 9.89 5.51
CA GLU A 112 -9.74 11.26 5.38
C GLU A 112 -9.60 12.03 6.69
N LEU A 113 -9.97 11.42 7.82
CA LEU A 113 -9.83 12.01 9.15
C LEU A 113 -8.36 12.30 9.51
N LEU A 114 -7.44 11.43 9.09
CA LEU A 114 -5.99 11.60 9.32
C LEU A 114 -5.30 12.48 8.26
N GLY A 115 -6.03 12.98 7.26
CA GLY A 115 -5.45 13.78 6.17
C GLY A 115 -4.48 13.02 5.27
N CYS A 116 -4.65 11.70 5.11
CA CYS A 116 -3.81 10.86 4.25
C CYS A 116 -4.63 10.08 3.21
N GLY A 117 -3.97 9.48 2.22
CA GLY A 117 -4.64 8.63 1.23
C GLY A 117 -4.97 7.23 1.78
N ALA A 118 -6.08 6.63 1.37
CA ALA A 118 -6.49 5.29 1.83
C ALA A 118 -5.41 4.19 1.60
N ALA A 119 -4.70 4.25 0.46
CA ALA A 119 -3.58 3.35 0.19
C ALA A 119 -2.41 3.54 1.17
N MET A 120 -2.21 4.77 1.64
CA MET A 120 -1.17 5.11 2.61
C MET A 120 -1.54 4.60 4.00
N LEU A 121 -2.80 4.79 4.42
CA LEU A 121 -3.32 4.20 5.66
C LEU A 121 -3.20 2.66 5.64
N SER A 122 -3.53 2.02 4.53
CA SER A 122 -3.31 0.58 4.36
C SER A 122 -1.84 0.21 4.53
N GLY A 123 -0.92 1.02 4.00
CA GLY A 123 0.52 0.87 4.20
C GLY A 123 0.96 1.00 5.66
N TYR A 124 0.35 1.92 6.41
CA TYR A 124 0.56 2.08 7.85
C TYR A 124 0.05 0.86 8.61
N GLU A 125 -1.21 0.46 8.41
CA GLU A 125 -1.83 -0.70 9.10
C GLU A 125 -1.04 -2.00 8.89
N LEU A 126 -0.48 -2.19 7.70
CA LEU A 126 0.34 -3.35 7.36
C LEU A 126 1.80 -3.25 7.87
N GLY A 127 2.18 -2.14 8.50
CA GLY A 127 3.54 -1.86 8.95
C GLY A 127 4.57 -1.77 7.82
N ARG A 128 4.14 -1.49 6.58
CA ARG A 128 5.02 -1.34 5.42
C ARG A 128 5.74 0.00 5.40
N VAL A 129 5.09 1.01 5.96
CA VAL A 129 5.57 2.39 6.09
C VAL A 129 5.22 2.85 7.51
N GLY A 130 6.13 3.56 8.17
CA GLY A 130 5.83 4.20 9.45
C GLY A 130 4.96 5.43 9.21
N PRO A 131 3.89 5.64 10.01
CA PRO A 131 3.16 6.90 9.97
C PRO A 131 4.08 8.05 10.38
N PRO A 132 3.91 9.25 9.79
CA PRO A 132 4.61 10.42 10.24
C PRO A 132 4.15 10.84 11.66
N PRO A 133 4.93 11.64 12.40
CA PRO A 133 4.62 12.02 13.78
C PRO A 133 3.23 12.66 13.94
N GLU A 134 2.77 13.43 12.97
CA GLU A 134 1.47 14.14 13.00
C GLU A 134 0.31 13.15 12.93
N VAL A 135 0.39 12.18 12.03
CA VAL A 135 -0.60 11.08 11.93
C VAL A 135 -0.56 10.24 13.19
N SER A 136 0.63 10.01 13.76
CA SER A 136 0.78 9.28 15.02
C SER A 136 0.09 10.01 16.17
N ALA A 137 0.28 11.32 16.28
CA ALA A 137 -0.38 12.14 17.29
C ALA A 137 -1.91 12.12 17.13
N LEU A 138 -2.42 12.27 15.90
CA LEU A 138 -3.86 12.19 15.62
C LEU A 138 -4.45 10.81 15.98
N ILE A 139 -3.71 9.73 15.78
CA ILE A 139 -4.18 8.40 16.18
C ILE A 139 -4.27 8.29 17.71
N GLU A 140 -3.31 8.86 18.44
CA GLU A 140 -3.36 8.86 19.90
C GLU A 140 -4.50 9.72 20.47
N THR A 141 -4.93 10.79 19.78
CA THR A 141 -6.13 11.54 20.20
C THR A 141 -7.42 10.75 20.03
N LEU A 142 -7.45 9.76 19.13
CA LEU A 142 -8.58 8.86 18.91
C LEU A 142 -8.59 7.66 19.88
N ALA A 143 -7.44 7.32 20.47
CA ALA A 143 -7.31 6.15 21.33
C ALA A 143 -8.27 6.14 22.54
N PRO A 144 -8.51 7.25 23.27
CA PRO A 144 -9.44 7.26 24.40
C PRO A 144 -10.88 6.88 24.01
N GLU A 145 -11.35 7.33 22.85
CA GLU A 145 -12.68 6.98 22.35
C GLU A 145 -12.76 5.51 21.91
N ALA A 146 -11.68 4.99 21.30
CA ALA A 146 -11.60 3.57 20.98
C ALA A 146 -11.62 2.70 22.25
N ILE A 147 -10.85 3.08 23.28
CA ILE A 147 -10.84 2.44 24.61
C ILE A 147 -12.22 2.51 25.25
N ARG A 148 -12.90 3.65 25.18
CA ARG A 148 -14.25 3.81 25.73
C ARG A 148 -15.28 2.87 25.08
N ARG A 149 -15.10 2.53 23.80
CA ARG A 149 -16.01 1.65 23.05
C ARG A 149 -15.75 0.16 23.25
N LEU A 150 -14.47 -0.25 23.30
CA LEU A 150 -14.10 -1.65 23.48
C LEU A 150 -13.94 -2.05 24.96
N GLY A 151 -13.65 -1.09 25.84
CA GLY A 151 -13.10 -1.35 27.16
C GLY A 151 -11.58 -1.49 27.11
N GLN A 152 -10.92 -1.12 28.22
CA GLN A 152 -9.45 -1.13 28.33
C GLN A 152 -8.88 -2.55 28.11
N ASP A 153 -9.46 -3.55 28.77
CA ASP A 153 -8.98 -4.93 28.71
C ASP A 153 -9.06 -5.51 27.29
N GLU A 154 -10.17 -5.28 26.58
CA GLU A 154 -10.32 -5.74 25.19
C GLU A 154 -9.38 -4.98 24.25
N PHE A 155 -9.21 -3.67 24.46
CA PHE A 155 -8.28 -2.86 23.68
C PHE A 155 -6.84 -3.36 23.83
N ASP A 156 -6.40 -3.62 25.05
CA ASP A 156 -5.07 -4.15 25.35
C ASP A 156 -4.89 -5.58 24.84
N ALA A 157 -5.92 -6.44 24.96
CA ALA A 157 -5.91 -7.78 24.38
C ALA A 157 -5.74 -7.74 22.86
N GLN A 158 -6.47 -6.86 22.17
CA GLN A 158 -6.33 -6.70 20.72
C GLN A 158 -4.93 -6.19 20.33
N LEU A 159 -4.31 -5.32 21.13
CA LEU A 159 -2.94 -4.84 20.89
C LEU A 159 -1.87 -5.89 21.19
N ALA A 160 -2.08 -6.74 22.19
CA ALA A 160 -1.17 -7.83 22.56
C ALA A 160 -1.09 -8.91 21.49
N VAL A 161 -2.14 -9.09 20.68
CA VAL A 161 -2.10 -9.89 19.46
C VAL A 161 -1.30 -9.13 18.40
N VAL A 162 0.03 -9.12 18.54
CA VAL A 162 0.91 -8.64 17.47
C VAL A 162 0.61 -9.51 16.25
N PRO A 163 0.16 -8.93 15.12
CA PRO A 163 -0.15 -9.72 13.94
C PRO A 163 1.12 -10.48 13.60
N PRO A 164 1.04 -11.82 13.44
CA PRO A 164 2.21 -12.60 13.13
C PRO A 164 2.90 -11.94 11.95
N VAL A 165 4.22 -11.76 12.04
CA VAL A 165 5.01 -11.42 10.87
C VAL A 165 4.50 -12.36 9.79
N ARG A 166 3.94 -11.84 8.69
CA ARG A 166 3.64 -12.66 7.52
C ARG A 166 4.99 -13.23 7.10
N GLN A 167 5.34 -14.35 7.70
CA GLN A 167 6.34 -15.25 7.18
C GLN A 167 5.68 -15.66 5.88
N LEU A 168 6.20 -15.12 4.77
CA LEU A 168 5.90 -15.69 3.48
C LEU A 168 6.23 -17.17 3.67
N THR A 169 5.19 -18.00 3.70
CA THR A 169 5.43 -19.43 3.81
C THR A 169 6.36 -19.81 2.65
N PRO A 170 7.24 -20.80 2.80
CA PRO A 170 8.12 -21.22 1.70
C PRO A 170 7.34 -21.45 0.40
N SER A 171 6.09 -21.89 0.49
CA SER A 171 5.13 -22.02 -0.62
C SER A 171 4.65 -20.69 -1.22
N GLN A 172 4.47 -19.61 -0.45
CA GLN A 172 4.22 -18.25 -0.96
C GLN A 172 5.49 -17.58 -1.52
N SER A 173 6.67 -18.04 -1.10
CA SER A 173 7.95 -17.56 -1.63
C SER A 173 8.34 -18.21 -2.97
N ARG A 174 7.71 -19.34 -3.33
CA ARG A 174 7.97 -20.09 -4.58
C ARG A 174 7.23 -19.55 -5.81
N VAL A 175 6.13 -18.83 -5.61
CA VAL A 175 5.46 -18.14 -6.72
C VAL A 175 6.10 -16.78 -6.85
N LEU A 176 7.02 -16.63 -7.80
CA LEU A 176 7.55 -15.32 -8.19
C LEU A 176 6.36 -14.36 -8.36
N PRO A 177 6.31 -13.23 -7.62
CA PRO A 177 5.26 -12.25 -7.80
C PRO A 177 5.18 -11.92 -9.30
N ALA A 178 3.98 -11.85 -9.88
CA ALA A 178 3.82 -11.69 -11.33
C ALA A 178 4.68 -10.53 -11.91
N GLY A 179 4.91 -9.46 -11.12
CA GLY A 179 5.83 -8.37 -11.47
C GLY A 179 7.32 -8.77 -11.62
N HIS A 180 7.83 -9.71 -10.84
CA HIS A 180 9.19 -10.24 -10.99
C HIS A 180 9.33 -11.06 -12.28
N MET A 181 8.33 -11.89 -12.59
CA MET A 181 8.30 -12.65 -13.83
C MET A 181 8.28 -11.72 -15.06
N GLY A 182 7.48 -10.65 -15.04
CA GLY A 182 7.44 -9.68 -16.14
C GLY A 182 8.79 -8.99 -16.40
N ASN A 183 9.47 -8.56 -15.33
CA ASN A 183 10.82 -7.99 -15.44
C ASN A 183 11.85 -9.00 -15.97
N TRP A 184 11.72 -10.26 -15.55
CA TRP A 184 12.57 -11.35 -16.01
C TRP A 184 12.38 -11.63 -17.51
N ILE A 185 11.13 -11.72 -17.99
CA ILE A 185 10.80 -11.86 -19.41
C ILE A 185 11.40 -10.69 -20.21
N LYS A 186 11.25 -9.44 -19.75
CA LYS A 186 11.84 -8.25 -20.40
C LYS A 186 13.35 -8.35 -20.54
N ALA A 187 14.04 -8.74 -19.46
CA ALA A 187 15.50 -8.87 -19.46
C ALA A 187 15.96 -9.97 -20.43
N ALA A 188 15.25 -11.10 -20.48
CA ALA A 188 15.56 -12.21 -21.37
C ALA A 188 15.38 -11.85 -22.85
N LEU A 189 14.27 -11.18 -23.20
CA LEU A 189 14.01 -10.69 -24.55
C LEU A 189 15.12 -9.74 -25.02
N LYS A 190 15.49 -8.78 -24.16
CA LYS A 190 16.55 -7.81 -24.46
C LYS A 190 17.90 -8.49 -24.67
N ARG A 191 18.25 -9.48 -23.85
CA ARG A 191 19.51 -10.24 -23.96
C ARG A 191 19.56 -11.10 -25.21
N GLY A 192 18.45 -11.76 -25.53
CA GLY A 192 18.35 -12.64 -26.70
C GLY A 192 18.08 -11.94 -28.02
N GLY A 193 17.91 -10.61 -28.02
CA GLY A 193 17.50 -9.86 -29.22
C GLY A 193 16.15 -10.31 -29.79
N ARG A 194 15.27 -10.87 -28.95
CA ARG A 194 13.97 -11.44 -29.38
C ARG A 194 12.86 -10.41 -29.17
N THR A 195 11.89 -10.39 -30.08
CA THR A 195 10.68 -9.57 -29.94
C THR A 195 9.59 -10.33 -29.21
N ALA A 196 8.71 -9.62 -28.50
CA ALA A 196 7.55 -10.22 -27.83
C ALA A 196 6.66 -11.02 -28.80
N THR A 197 6.46 -10.50 -30.01
CA THR A 197 5.66 -11.16 -31.07
C THR A 197 6.29 -12.47 -31.53
N SER A 198 7.62 -12.52 -31.68
CA SER A 198 8.33 -13.73 -32.07
C SER A 198 8.21 -14.83 -31.01
N VAL A 199 8.36 -14.47 -29.73
CA VAL A 199 8.21 -15.43 -28.63
C VAL A 199 6.76 -15.87 -28.46
N ALA A 200 5.80 -14.95 -28.56
CA ALA A 200 4.38 -15.28 -28.50
C ALA A 200 3.97 -16.27 -29.62
N GLY A 201 4.46 -16.06 -30.85
CA GLY A 201 4.24 -16.97 -31.97
C GLY A 201 4.81 -18.38 -31.72
N LYS A 202 6.01 -18.48 -31.14
CA LYS A 202 6.60 -19.79 -30.75
C LYS A 202 5.80 -20.51 -29.67
N LEU A 203 5.16 -19.75 -28.78
CA LEU A 203 4.34 -20.30 -27.69
C LEU A 203 2.90 -20.62 -28.11
N GLY A 204 2.49 -20.26 -29.32
CA GLY A 204 1.11 -20.43 -29.78
C GLY A 204 0.10 -19.58 -29.00
N ILE A 205 0.52 -18.42 -28.47
CA ILE A 205 -0.36 -17.51 -27.73
C ILE A 205 -0.47 -16.16 -28.42
N ALA A 206 -1.57 -15.44 -28.15
CA ALA A 206 -1.77 -14.09 -28.66
C ALA A 206 -0.67 -13.13 -28.14
N PRO A 207 -0.14 -12.21 -28.97
CA PRO A 207 0.85 -11.22 -28.52
C PRO A 207 0.37 -10.35 -27.35
N SER A 208 -0.93 -10.05 -27.29
CA SER A 208 -1.55 -9.32 -26.17
C SER A 208 -1.43 -10.09 -24.85
N THR A 209 -1.65 -11.41 -24.86
CA THR A 209 -1.48 -12.28 -23.69
C THR A 209 -0.03 -12.28 -23.21
N PHE A 210 0.93 -12.41 -24.12
CA PHE A 210 2.34 -12.35 -23.77
C PHE A 210 2.75 -10.98 -23.21
N SER A 211 2.20 -9.89 -23.74
CA SER A 211 2.41 -8.54 -23.20
C SER A 211 1.93 -8.41 -21.75
N ARG A 212 0.80 -9.04 -21.38
CA ARG A 212 0.31 -9.08 -19.98
C ARG A 212 1.19 -9.92 -19.06
N TYR A 213 1.86 -10.97 -19.57
CA TYR A 213 2.91 -11.67 -18.82
C TYR A 213 4.12 -10.75 -18.59
N GLN A 214 4.54 -10.03 -19.63
CA GLN A 214 5.68 -9.12 -19.60
C GLN A 214 5.47 -7.91 -18.68
N SER A 215 4.23 -7.40 -18.56
CA SER A 215 3.87 -6.35 -17.60
C SER A 215 3.72 -6.86 -16.17
N GLY A 216 3.61 -8.19 -15.99
CA GLY A 216 3.32 -8.81 -14.70
C GLY A 216 1.88 -8.61 -14.23
N GLU A 217 0.97 -8.26 -15.14
CA GLU A 217 -0.46 -8.09 -14.86
C GLU A 217 -1.13 -9.45 -14.62
N ILE A 218 -0.72 -10.47 -15.37
CA ILE A 218 -1.17 -11.85 -15.19
C ILE A 218 0.04 -12.79 -15.13
N ALA A 219 -0.06 -13.85 -14.32
CA ALA A 219 0.96 -14.88 -14.27
C ALA A 219 0.78 -15.86 -15.45
N PRO A 220 1.88 -16.32 -16.09
CA PRO A 220 1.79 -17.39 -17.07
C PRO A 220 1.28 -18.69 -16.41
N PRO A 221 0.35 -19.43 -17.05
CA PRO A 221 -0.07 -20.74 -16.57
C PRO A 221 1.12 -21.67 -16.39
N THR A 222 1.12 -22.47 -15.33
CA THR A 222 2.21 -23.41 -15.00
C THR A 222 2.58 -24.34 -16.17
N LYS A 223 1.60 -24.73 -16.99
CA LYS A 223 1.82 -25.56 -18.20
C LYS A 223 2.63 -24.87 -19.31
N ILE A 224 2.63 -23.54 -19.37
CA ILE A 224 3.32 -22.74 -20.40
C ILE A 224 4.74 -22.37 -19.95
N VAL A 225 5.02 -22.37 -18.65
CA VAL A 225 6.31 -21.93 -18.08
C VAL A 225 7.52 -22.68 -18.67
N PRO A 226 7.52 -24.01 -18.86
CA PRO A 226 8.66 -24.71 -19.47
C PRO A 226 8.94 -24.23 -20.90
N ASN A 227 7.90 -24.14 -21.73
CA ASN A 227 8.03 -23.65 -23.10
C ASN A 227 8.49 -22.19 -23.15
N LEU A 228 8.07 -21.37 -22.18
CA LEU A 228 8.52 -19.98 -22.04
C LEU A 228 10.01 -19.90 -21.69
N ILE A 229 10.50 -20.75 -20.79
CA ILE A 229 11.93 -20.84 -20.42
C ILE A 229 12.76 -21.21 -21.66
N GLU A 230 12.36 -22.25 -22.38
CA GLU A 230 13.01 -22.70 -23.62
C GLU A 230 12.97 -21.61 -24.71
N ALA A 231 11.80 -21.01 -24.94
CA ALA A 231 11.59 -19.97 -25.94
C ALA A 231 12.31 -18.65 -25.59
N LEU A 232 12.79 -18.47 -24.36
CA LEU A 232 13.62 -17.35 -23.95
C LEU A 232 15.12 -17.72 -23.85
N GLY A 233 15.48 -19.00 -23.96
CA GLY A 233 16.85 -19.48 -23.80
C GLY A 233 17.38 -19.27 -22.38
N LEU A 234 16.52 -19.49 -21.38
CA LEU A 234 16.86 -19.31 -19.98
C LEU A 234 17.23 -20.67 -19.37
N PRO A 235 18.15 -20.72 -18.39
CA PRO A 235 18.47 -21.98 -17.73
C PRO A 235 17.23 -22.51 -17.00
N ASP A 236 17.05 -23.84 -17.00
CA ASP A 236 15.84 -24.56 -16.56
C ASP A 236 15.42 -24.29 -15.11
N ASP A 237 16.29 -23.66 -14.32
CA ASP A 237 16.07 -23.39 -12.91
C ASP A 237 15.80 -21.89 -12.66
N PRO A 238 14.53 -21.49 -12.47
CA PRO A 238 14.17 -20.09 -12.21
C PRO A 238 14.76 -19.56 -10.90
N GLU A 239 15.09 -20.41 -9.91
CA GLU A 239 15.72 -19.99 -8.64
C GLU A 239 17.20 -19.64 -8.84
N LYS A 240 17.91 -20.38 -9.71
CA LYS A 240 19.27 -20.01 -10.13
C LYS A 240 19.27 -18.68 -10.87
N VAL A 241 18.22 -18.37 -11.64
CA VAL A 241 18.12 -17.07 -12.30
C VAL A 241 17.85 -15.94 -11.32
N THR A 242 17.06 -16.12 -10.26
CA THR A 242 16.92 -15.07 -9.24
C THR A 242 18.22 -14.85 -8.44
N THR A 243 18.92 -15.92 -8.08
CA THR A 243 20.11 -15.84 -7.20
C THR A 243 21.35 -15.34 -7.94
N GLN A 244 21.64 -15.84 -9.15
CA GLN A 244 22.79 -15.34 -9.94
C GLN A 244 22.60 -13.91 -10.47
N TYR A 245 21.36 -13.44 -10.66
CA TYR A 245 21.10 -12.18 -11.35
C TYR A 245 20.57 -11.05 -10.45
N SER A 246 20.21 -11.32 -9.18
CA SER A 246 20.10 -10.26 -8.18
C SER A 246 21.46 -9.64 -7.85
N GLU A 247 22.55 -10.42 -7.97
CA GLU A 247 23.92 -9.94 -7.77
C GLU A 247 24.47 -9.18 -9.00
N GLY A 248 24.07 -9.58 -10.22
CA GLY A 248 24.52 -8.98 -11.48
C GLY A 248 23.86 -7.64 -11.89
N TYR A 249 22.90 -7.12 -11.12
CA TYR A 249 22.29 -5.79 -11.38
C TYR A 249 23.03 -4.63 -10.71
N ALA A 250 24.11 -4.90 -9.95
CA ALA A 250 25.16 -3.90 -9.76
C ALA A 250 25.92 -3.82 -11.09
N ALA A 251 25.58 -2.82 -11.91
CA ALA A 251 26.26 -2.60 -13.19
C ALA A 251 27.78 -2.76 -13.02
N PRO A 252 28.49 -3.49 -13.91
CA PRO A 252 29.93 -3.39 -13.92
C PRO A 252 30.25 -1.91 -14.08
N ARG A 253 30.93 -1.33 -13.08
CA ARG A 253 31.59 -0.04 -13.25
C ARG A 253 32.46 -0.21 -14.48
N SER A 254 32.13 0.54 -15.52
CA SER A 254 32.92 0.66 -16.74
C SER A 254 34.33 1.11 -16.38
N SER A 255 35.21 0.16 -16.06
CA SER A 255 36.64 0.35 -16.04
C SER A 255 37.15 0.07 -17.45
N ASN A 256 37.78 1.10 -18.02
CA ASN A 256 38.64 1.10 -19.21
C ASN A 256 37.98 1.33 -20.58
N ALA A 257 37.88 2.61 -20.95
CA ALA A 257 38.16 3.03 -22.31
C ALA A 257 39.52 3.76 -22.31
N PRO A 258 40.55 3.29 -23.04
CA PRO A 258 41.81 4.00 -23.18
C PRO A 258 41.63 5.21 -24.12
N SER A 259 42.00 6.39 -23.62
CA SER A 259 42.09 7.63 -24.38
C SER A 259 43.23 7.54 -25.41
N GLY A 260 42.89 7.29 -26.67
CA GLY A 260 43.83 7.42 -27.79
C GLY A 260 44.20 8.89 -28.02
N THR A 261 45.39 9.29 -27.60
CA THR A 261 45.99 10.58 -27.92
C THR A 261 46.48 10.59 -29.37
N GLY A 262 45.71 11.24 -30.25
CA GLY A 262 46.10 11.48 -31.63
C GLY A 262 47.29 12.42 -31.73
N LYS A 263 48.42 11.92 -32.22
CA LYS A 263 49.58 12.71 -32.68
C LYS A 263 49.19 13.60 -33.87
N ARG A 264 49.17 14.92 -33.67
CA ARG A 264 49.17 15.91 -34.77
C ARG A 264 50.57 15.98 -35.40
N LYS A 265 50.69 15.61 -36.67
CA LYS A 265 51.87 15.90 -37.51
C LYS A 265 51.84 17.38 -37.91
N SER A 266 52.84 18.15 -37.48
CA SER A 266 53.15 19.48 -37.99
C SER A 266 53.67 19.38 -39.43
N ARG A 267 52.98 20.02 -40.37
CA ARG A 267 53.40 20.13 -41.76
C ARG A 267 54.13 21.47 -41.91
N ARG A 268 55.43 21.40 -42.25
CA ARG A 268 56.23 22.53 -42.75
C ARG A 268 55.62 23.06 -44.05
N LYS A 269 55.58 24.38 -44.21
CA LYS A 269 55.95 25.13 -45.41
C LYS A 269 56.38 26.53 -44.98
#